data_AF-Q024Q6-F1
#
_entry.id   AF-Q024Q6-F1
#
_cell.length_a   1.000
_cell.length_b   1.000
_cell.length_c   1.000
_cell.angle_alpha   90.00
_cell.angle_beta   90.00
_cell.angle_gamma   90.00
#
_symmetry.space_group_name_H-M   'P 1'
#
loop_
_entity.id
_entity.type
_entity.pdbx_description
1 polymer ?
#
loop_
_entity_poly.entity_id
_entity_poly.type
_entity_poly.pdbx_seq_one_letter_code
_entity_poly.pdbx_strand_id
1 'polypeptide(L)'
;MPAQSPSYRMSSERAINVKVSSLLKRTTAANAFTSYLTELDSDMCSYRLHFRRIFSRKLVLPRHCAQYFFGFLISTSRLYGDYLLLRQLEPNIPTEPSPENQCRTDVFRSDEEATIRKRLQVKVQSLPCWSRFNPTNAFAAENQLRTRADYAESVVLHLPEIYGETTKVRALMRKAPYSTVFSDSYVSELLVRLEHIAHHASYGRHALEELSREDNWSVHSQ
;
A
#
# COMPACT_ATOMS: atom_id res chain seq x y z
N MET A 1 -2.75 71.38 9.97
CA MET A 1 -2.03 70.09 9.79
C MET A 1 -3.07 68.97 9.74
N PRO A 2 -3.18 68.18 8.66
CA PRO A 2 -4.17 67.11 8.62
C PRO A 2 -3.64 65.87 9.35
N ALA A 3 -4.44 65.36 10.29
CA ALA A 3 -4.18 64.12 11.01
C ALA A 3 -4.28 62.93 10.04
N GLN A 4 -3.22 62.13 9.94
CA GLN A 4 -3.23 60.89 9.18
C GLN A 4 -4.15 59.87 9.86
N SER A 5 -5.16 59.41 9.12
CA SER A 5 -6.16 58.45 9.57
C SER A 5 -5.53 57.09 9.99
N PRO A 6 -5.91 56.48 11.12
CA PRO A 6 -5.35 55.20 11.60
C PRO A 6 -5.77 53.96 10.77
N SER A 7 -6.63 54.14 9.77
CA SER A 7 -7.30 53.05 9.05
C SER A 7 -6.38 52.19 8.18
N TYR A 8 -5.17 52.65 7.84
CA TYR A 8 -4.29 51.92 6.92
C TYR A 8 -3.44 50.84 7.61
N ARG A 9 -3.14 51.01 8.91
CA ARG A 9 -2.26 50.10 9.68
C ARG A 9 -2.92 48.78 10.07
N MET A 10 -4.22 48.81 10.38
CA MET A 10 -4.98 47.59 10.75
C MET A 10 -5.21 46.64 9.57
N SER A 11 -5.30 47.18 8.34
CA SER A 11 -5.47 46.38 7.12
C SER A 11 -4.20 45.64 6.73
N SER A 12 -3.01 46.23 6.92
CA SER A 12 -1.73 45.57 6.65
C SER A 12 -1.40 44.48 7.67
N GLU A 13 -1.67 44.71 8.96
CA GLU A 13 -1.44 43.70 10.01
C GLU A 13 -2.37 42.49 9.86
N ARG A 14 -3.64 42.71 9.49
CA ARG A 14 -4.57 41.61 9.17
C ARG A 14 -4.12 40.83 7.94
N ALA A 15 -3.67 41.50 6.88
CA ALA A 15 -3.17 40.84 5.68
C ALA A 15 -1.90 40.00 5.95
N ILE A 16 -0.98 40.51 6.78
CA ILE A 16 0.22 39.80 7.21
C ILE A 16 -0.15 38.58 8.06
N ASN A 17 -1.03 38.73 9.05
CA ASN A 17 -1.46 37.63 9.91
C ASN A 17 -2.19 36.51 9.14
N VAL A 18 -3.02 36.86 8.14
CA VAL A 18 -3.66 35.88 7.26
C VAL A 18 -2.63 35.15 6.40
N LYS A 19 -1.62 35.85 5.89
CA LYS A 19 -0.53 35.26 5.07
C LYS A 19 0.39 34.36 5.89
N VAL A 20 0.72 34.74 7.13
CA VAL A 20 1.53 33.92 8.04
C VAL A 20 0.75 32.68 8.47
N SER A 21 -0.53 32.80 8.80
CA SER A 21 -1.37 31.66 9.15
C SER A 21 -1.56 30.68 7.99
N SER A 22 -1.71 31.18 6.75
CA SER A 22 -1.86 30.32 5.57
C SER A 22 -0.55 29.60 5.21
N LEU A 23 0.60 30.28 5.35
CA LEU A 23 1.92 29.67 5.19
C LEU A 23 2.17 28.57 6.24
N LEU A 24 1.88 28.84 7.51
CA LEU A 24 2.03 27.85 8.60
C LEU A 24 1.16 26.60 8.36
N LYS A 25 -0.08 26.78 7.90
CA LYS A 25 -0.97 25.66 7.55
C LYS A 25 -0.40 24.83 6.39
N ARG A 26 0.09 25.49 5.33
CA ARG A 26 0.72 24.81 4.18
C ARG A 26 1.96 24.03 4.59
N THR A 27 2.85 24.62 5.38
CA THR A 27 4.06 23.95 5.87
C THR A 27 3.72 22.75 6.75
N THR A 28 2.71 22.87 7.61
CA THR A 28 2.29 21.76 8.48
C THR A 28 1.73 20.59 7.66
N ALA A 29 0.91 20.88 6.65
CA ALA A 29 0.36 19.85 5.76
C ALA A 29 1.43 19.18 4.89
N ALA A 30 2.36 19.96 4.34
CA ALA A 30 3.49 19.43 3.56
C ALA A 30 4.41 18.53 4.41
N ASN A 31 4.65 18.90 5.67
CA ASN A 31 5.43 18.09 6.61
C ASN A 31 4.70 16.79 6.95
N ALA A 32 3.39 16.86 7.23
CA ALA A 32 2.58 15.66 7.50
C ALA A 32 2.57 14.69 6.33
N PHE A 33 2.41 15.21 5.10
CA PHE A 33 2.46 14.38 3.91
C PHE A 33 3.86 13.78 3.66
N THR A 34 4.92 14.53 3.94
CA THR A 34 6.30 14.01 3.89
C THR A 34 6.55 12.88 4.90
N SER A 35 6.07 13.03 6.13
CA SER A 35 6.13 11.96 7.14
C SER A 35 5.35 10.72 6.68
N TYR A 36 4.15 10.92 6.14
CA TYR A 36 3.36 9.84 5.54
C TYR A 36 4.14 9.12 4.43
N LEU A 37 4.77 9.84 3.49
CA LEU A 37 5.57 9.22 2.43
C LEU A 37 6.75 8.38 2.99
N THR A 38 7.32 8.79 4.12
CA THR A 38 8.38 8.01 4.78
C THR A 38 7.84 6.70 5.37
N GLU A 39 6.68 6.75 6.02
CA GLU A 39 6.00 5.57 6.56
C GLU A 39 5.57 4.62 5.44
N LEU A 40 5.01 5.16 4.36
CA LEU A 40 4.65 4.39 3.17
C LEU A 40 5.85 3.66 2.56
N ASP A 41 7.02 4.30 2.40
CA ASP A 41 8.22 3.59 1.89
C ASP A 41 8.65 2.46 2.84
N SER A 42 8.53 2.66 4.15
CA SER A 42 8.84 1.64 5.17
C SER A 42 7.89 0.43 5.06
N ASP A 43 6.59 0.66 4.91
CA ASP A 43 5.60 -0.42 4.79
C ASP A 43 5.71 -1.15 3.44
N MET A 44 5.96 -0.44 2.34
CA MET A 44 6.30 -1.06 1.06
C MET A 44 7.59 -1.89 1.14
N CYS A 45 8.63 -1.40 1.84
CA CYS A 45 9.86 -2.16 2.06
C CYS A 45 9.60 -3.43 2.86
N SER A 46 8.78 -3.34 3.91
CA SER A 46 8.36 -4.48 4.72
C SER A 46 7.61 -5.53 3.89
N TYR A 47 6.62 -5.10 3.09
CA TYR A 47 5.90 -5.97 2.17
C TYR A 47 6.85 -6.70 1.21
N ARG A 48 7.75 -5.95 0.54
CA ARG A 48 8.70 -6.53 -0.42
C ARG A 48 9.70 -7.47 0.23
N LEU A 49 10.09 -7.22 1.47
CA LEU A 49 10.92 -8.12 2.26
C LEU A 49 10.18 -9.44 2.53
N HIS A 50 8.92 -9.39 2.95
CA HIS A 50 8.09 -10.58 3.11
C HIS A 50 7.94 -11.33 1.78
N PHE A 51 7.64 -10.63 0.69
CA PHE A 51 7.51 -11.22 -0.64
C PHE A 51 8.75 -12.00 -1.08
N ARG A 52 9.93 -11.42 -0.92
CA ARG A 52 11.20 -12.06 -1.31
C ARG A 52 11.54 -13.27 -0.43
N ARG A 53 11.11 -13.28 0.83
CA ARG A 53 11.41 -14.35 1.78
C ARG A 53 10.80 -15.68 1.39
N ILE A 54 9.73 -15.74 0.59
CA ILE A 54 9.19 -17.02 0.13
C ILE A 54 10.22 -17.83 -0.66
N PHE A 55 11.07 -17.15 -1.42
CA PHE A 55 12.02 -17.78 -2.33
C PHE A 55 13.27 -18.29 -1.59
N SER A 56 13.57 -17.74 -0.42
CA SER A 56 14.76 -18.10 0.36
C SER A 56 14.45 -18.91 1.63
N ARG A 57 13.25 -18.79 2.20
CA ARG A 57 12.89 -19.50 3.44
C ARG A 57 12.53 -20.96 3.19
N LYS A 58 12.92 -21.81 4.14
CA LYS A 58 12.46 -23.20 4.26
C LYS A 58 11.12 -23.25 5.02
N LEU A 59 10.03 -23.03 4.29
CA LEU A 59 8.66 -23.14 4.79
C LEU A 59 8.19 -24.61 4.79
N VAL A 60 8.80 -25.40 5.66
CA VAL A 60 8.54 -26.86 5.74
C VAL A 60 7.52 -27.21 6.82
N LEU A 61 7.59 -26.51 7.96
CA LEU A 61 6.70 -26.76 9.09
C LEU A 61 5.46 -25.88 9.00
N PRO A 62 4.28 -26.39 9.42
CA PRO A 62 3.02 -25.64 9.40
C PRO A 62 3.11 -24.27 10.10
N ARG A 63 3.69 -24.20 11.31
CA ARG A 63 3.94 -22.93 12.02
C ARG A 63 4.77 -21.92 11.21
N HIS A 64 5.74 -22.37 10.40
CA HIS A 64 6.54 -21.47 9.59
C HIS A 64 5.71 -20.89 8.43
N CYS A 65 4.80 -21.70 7.86
CA CYS A 65 3.87 -21.26 6.83
C CYS A 65 2.88 -20.23 7.42
N ALA A 66 2.26 -20.52 8.56
CA ALA A 66 1.35 -19.62 9.26
C ALA A 66 2.00 -18.26 9.57
N GLN A 67 3.17 -18.26 10.21
CA GLN A 67 3.91 -17.03 10.51
C GLN A 67 4.33 -16.25 9.25
N TYR A 68 4.61 -16.97 8.16
CA TYR A 68 4.95 -16.34 6.89
C TYR A 68 3.75 -15.59 6.30
N PHE A 69 2.59 -16.24 6.21
CA PHE A 69 1.37 -15.62 5.70
C PHE A 69 0.84 -14.54 6.65
N PHE A 70 1.04 -14.68 7.97
CA PHE A 70 0.75 -13.62 8.93
C PHE A 70 1.56 -12.33 8.66
N GLY A 71 2.84 -12.46 8.31
CA GLY A 71 3.66 -11.31 7.91
C GLY A 71 3.12 -10.61 6.65
N PHE A 72 2.58 -11.38 5.70
CA PHE A 72 1.87 -10.79 4.56
C PHE A 72 0.57 -10.11 4.98
N LEU A 73 -0.25 -10.75 5.80
CA LEU A 73 -1.50 -10.17 6.30
C LEU A 73 -1.27 -8.80 6.97
N ILE A 74 -0.24 -8.70 7.81
CA ILE A 74 0.14 -7.42 8.43
C ILE A 74 0.53 -6.40 7.37
N SER A 75 1.47 -6.75 6.49
CA SER A 75 2.00 -5.78 5.51
C SER A 75 0.96 -5.34 4.48
N THR A 76 0.07 -6.23 4.01
CA THR A 76 -1.03 -5.84 3.12
C THR A 76 -2.09 -5.01 3.86
N SER A 77 -2.37 -5.30 5.13
CA SER A 77 -3.29 -4.48 5.94
C SER A 77 -2.75 -3.07 6.18
N ARG A 78 -1.44 -2.91 6.39
CA ARG A 78 -0.81 -1.59 6.50
C ARG A 78 -0.90 -0.80 5.20
N LEU A 79 -0.55 -1.41 4.08
CA LEU A 79 -0.69 -0.78 2.76
C LEU A 79 -2.13 -0.40 2.42
N TYR A 80 -3.11 -1.21 2.84
CA TYR A 80 -4.53 -0.84 2.76
C TYR A 80 -4.84 0.39 3.63
N GLY A 81 -4.29 0.43 4.85
CA GLY A 81 -4.37 1.59 5.73
C GLY A 81 -3.74 2.85 5.13
N ASP A 82 -2.60 2.73 4.44
CA ASP A 82 -1.92 3.83 3.75
C ASP A 82 -2.82 4.46 2.68
N TYR A 83 -3.52 3.63 1.89
CA TYR A 83 -4.52 4.12 0.94
C TYR A 83 -5.61 4.96 1.63
N LEU A 84 -6.18 4.44 2.72
CA LEU A 84 -7.22 5.17 3.47
C LEU A 84 -6.69 6.48 4.07
N LEU A 85 -5.46 6.46 4.59
CA LEU A 85 -4.81 7.65 5.14
C LEU A 85 -4.56 8.69 4.05
N LEU A 86 -4.07 8.28 2.87
CA LEU A 86 -3.89 9.21 1.76
C LEU A 86 -5.22 9.84 1.32
N ARG A 87 -6.31 9.06 1.24
CA ARG A 87 -7.65 9.61 0.93
C ARG A 87 -8.09 10.69 1.91
N GLN A 88 -7.70 10.57 3.19
CA GLN A 88 -8.00 11.58 4.21
C GLN A 88 -7.08 12.81 4.12
N LEU A 89 -5.82 12.60 3.76
CA LEU A 89 -4.83 13.67 3.62
C LEU A 89 -5.02 14.47 2.33
N GLU A 90 -5.43 13.83 1.24
CA GLU A 90 -5.56 14.38 -0.12
C GLU A 90 -6.13 15.81 -0.16
N PRO A 91 -7.26 16.15 0.50
CA PRO A 91 -7.84 17.50 0.43
C PRO A 91 -6.96 18.59 1.05
N ASN A 92 -6.00 18.20 1.89
CA ASN A 92 -5.14 19.11 2.65
C ASN A 92 -3.72 19.19 2.07
N ILE A 93 -3.36 18.36 1.09
CA ILE A 93 -2.03 18.38 0.48
C ILE A 93 -1.91 19.65 -0.38
N PRO A 94 -0.90 20.52 -0.14
CA PRO A 94 -0.67 21.67 -1.01
C PRO A 94 -0.28 21.20 -2.40
N THR A 95 -1.18 21.40 -3.37
CA THR A 95 -0.96 21.05 -4.78
C THR A 95 -0.85 22.26 -5.69
N GLU A 96 -0.07 22.13 -6.76
CA GLU A 96 -0.03 23.03 -7.90
C GLU A 96 -0.57 22.34 -9.15
N PRO A 97 -1.28 23.08 -10.03
CA PRO A 97 -1.80 22.53 -11.28
C PRO A 97 -0.66 22.10 -12.21
N SER A 98 -0.66 20.83 -12.56
CA SER A 98 0.22 20.27 -13.58
C SER A 98 -0.38 20.51 -14.97
N PRO A 99 0.41 20.88 -16.00
CA PRO A 99 -0.05 20.74 -17.38
C PRO A 99 -0.46 19.29 -17.61
N GLU A 100 -1.53 19.07 -18.39
CA GLU A 100 -2.10 17.75 -18.70
C GLU A 100 -1.03 16.81 -19.26
N ASN A 101 -0.36 16.09 -18.37
CA ASN A 101 0.54 15.03 -18.76
C ASN A 101 -0.33 13.80 -18.95
N GLN A 102 -0.52 13.43 -20.21
CA GLN A 102 -1.04 12.14 -20.61
C GLN A 102 -0.39 11.08 -19.72
N CYS A 103 -1.23 10.39 -18.95
CA CYS A 103 -0.86 9.27 -18.11
C CYS A 103 -0.18 8.24 -19.02
N ARG A 104 1.15 8.32 -19.14
CA ARG A 104 1.94 7.27 -19.76
C ARG A 104 1.83 6.13 -18.78
N THR A 105 0.91 5.23 -19.07
CA THR A 105 0.80 3.94 -18.41
C THR A 105 2.18 3.34 -18.43
N ASP A 106 2.89 3.41 -17.30
CA ASP A 106 4.22 2.83 -17.17
C ASP A 106 4.02 1.34 -17.45
N VAL A 107 4.45 0.93 -18.65
CA VAL A 107 4.58 -0.46 -19.08
C VAL A 107 5.72 -1.01 -18.26
N PHE A 108 5.47 -1.19 -16.96
CA PHE A 108 6.28 -2.06 -16.13
C PHE A 108 6.16 -3.41 -16.82
N ARG A 109 7.25 -3.79 -17.51
CA ARG A 109 7.33 -4.88 -18.48
C ARG A 109 6.51 -6.06 -18.01
N SER A 110 5.41 -6.36 -18.71
CA SER A 110 4.51 -7.48 -18.41
C SER A 110 5.26 -8.79 -18.19
N ASP A 111 6.42 -8.92 -18.83
CA ASP A 111 7.31 -10.08 -18.76
C ASP A 111 7.92 -10.30 -17.36
N GLU A 112 8.28 -9.24 -16.63
CA GLU A 112 8.88 -9.37 -15.30
C GLU A 112 7.83 -9.79 -14.26
N GLU A 113 6.63 -9.21 -14.35
CA GLU A 113 5.51 -9.57 -13.47
C GLU A 113 5.03 -10.99 -13.74
N ALA A 114 4.85 -11.37 -15.01
CA ALA A 114 4.50 -12.74 -15.40
C ALA A 114 5.55 -13.76 -14.91
N THR A 115 6.83 -13.39 -14.98
CA THR A 115 7.93 -14.23 -14.47
C THR A 115 7.86 -14.37 -12.95
N ILE A 116 7.67 -13.28 -12.22
CA ILE A 116 7.55 -13.29 -10.75
C ILE A 116 6.32 -14.11 -10.33
N ARG A 117 5.18 -13.93 -10.99
CA ARG A 117 3.94 -14.68 -10.73
C ARG A 117 4.16 -16.17 -10.93
N LYS A 118 4.74 -16.58 -12.06
CA LYS A 118 5.04 -18.00 -12.33
C LYS A 118 5.99 -18.60 -11.30
N ARG A 119 7.04 -17.86 -10.89
CA ARG A 119 7.96 -18.29 -9.84
C ARG A 119 7.26 -18.43 -8.49
N LEU A 120 6.42 -17.46 -8.14
CA LEU A 120 5.62 -17.51 -6.91
C LEU A 120 4.68 -18.71 -6.94
N GLN A 121 3.99 -18.95 -8.05
CA GLN A 121 3.08 -20.07 -8.23
C GLN A 121 3.76 -21.40 -7.97
N VAL A 122 4.88 -21.67 -8.64
CA VAL A 122 5.68 -22.89 -8.43
C VAL A 122 6.09 -23.01 -6.97
N LYS A 123 6.52 -21.90 -6.35
CA LYS A 123 7.00 -21.92 -4.97
C LYS A 123 5.88 -22.17 -3.95
N VAL A 124 4.75 -21.50 -4.10
CA VAL A 124 3.57 -21.65 -3.23
C VAL A 124 3.02 -23.06 -3.38
N GLN A 125 2.76 -23.53 -4.60
CA GLN A 125 2.16 -24.85 -4.82
C GLN A 125 3.06 -26.01 -4.39
N SER A 126 4.38 -25.82 -4.37
CA SER A 126 5.34 -26.83 -3.91
C SER A 126 5.58 -26.85 -2.39
N LEU A 127 4.88 -26.03 -1.59
CA LEU A 127 5.07 -26.02 -0.14
C LEU A 127 4.58 -27.36 0.47
N PRO A 128 5.44 -28.10 1.18
CA PRO A 128 5.08 -29.40 1.74
C PRO A 128 4.01 -29.29 2.86
N CYS A 129 3.91 -28.12 3.50
CA CYS A 129 2.94 -27.87 4.56
C CYS A 129 1.48 -27.91 4.08
N TRP A 130 1.22 -27.78 2.77
CA TRP A 130 -0.15 -27.86 2.22
C TRP A 130 -0.85 -29.17 2.56
N SER A 131 -0.10 -30.28 2.68
CA SER A 131 -0.66 -31.58 3.08
C SER A 131 -1.41 -31.53 4.41
N ARG A 132 -1.04 -30.59 5.30
CA ARG A 132 -1.61 -30.39 6.63
C ARG A 132 -2.60 -29.23 6.71
N PHE A 133 -2.75 -28.45 5.64
CA PHE A 133 -3.68 -27.34 5.62
C PHE A 133 -5.12 -27.85 5.46
N ASN A 134 -6.00 -27.42 6.35
CA ASN A 134 -7.43 -27.61 6.29
C ASN A 134 -8.06 -26.39 5.58
N PRO A 135 -8.58 -26.56 4.34
CA PRO A 135 -9.18 -25.46 3.59
C PRO A 135 -10.62 -25.13 4.03
N THR A 136 -11.18 -25.86 4.99
CA THR A 136 -12.54 -25.59 5.49
C THR A 136 -12.59 -24.26 6.23
N ASN A 137 -13.40 -23.32 5.73
CA ASN A 137 -13.74 -22.08 6.41
C ASN A 137 -15.24 -21.83 6.32
N ALA A 138 -15.78 -21.11 7.31
CA ALA A 138 -17.23 -20.88 7.43
C ALA A 138 -17.83 -20.03 6.30
N PHE A 139 -16.98 -19.32 5.54
CA PHE A 139 -17.39 -18.35 4.52
C PHE A 139 -16.98 -18.79 3.10
N ALA A 140 -16.75 -20.10 2.89
CA ALA A 140 -16.24 -20.66 1.65
C ALA A 140 -17.20 -20.45 0.45
N ALA A 141 -18.49 -20.24 0.72
CA ALA A 141 -19.50 -19.97 -0.31
C ALA A 141 -19.38 -18.53 -0.84
N GLU A 142 -19.07 -17.58 0.04
CA GLU A 142 -18.97 -16.15 -0.24
C GLU A 142 -17.61 -15.78 -0.83
N ASN A 143 -16.53 -16.32 -0.27
CA ASN A 143 -15.16 -15.95 -0.67
C ASN A 143 -14.55 -16.88 -1.74
N GLN A 144 -15.24 -17.95 -2.13
CA GLN A 144 -14.79 -18.97 -3.09
C GLN A 144 -13.49 -19.71 -2.70
N LEU A 145 -13.10 -19.69 -1.42
CA LEU A 145 -11.92 -20.39 -0.91
C LEU A 145 -12.34 -21.76 -0.37
N ARG A 146 -12.53 -22.75 -1.25
CA ARG A 146 -13.07 -24.09 -0.89
C ARG A 146 -11.99 -25.15 -0.83
N THR A 147 -10.93 -24.97 -1.60
CA THR A 147 -9.86 -25.95 -1.80
C THR A 147 -8.50 -25.31 -1.55
N ARG A 148 -7.48 -26.15 -1.30
CA ARG A 148 -6.09 -25.69 -1.20
C ARG A 148 -5.62 -24.95 -2.46
N ALA A 149 -6.15 -25.34 -3.63
CA ALA A 149 -5.84 -24.69 -4.89
C ALA A 149 -6.37 -23.24 -4.90
N ASP A 150 -7.59 -23.02 -4.40
CA ASP A 150 -8.20 -21.69 -4.35
C ASP A 150 -7.38 -20.72 -3.47
N TYR A 151 -6.92 -21.18 -2.30
CA TYR A 151 -6.03 -20.40 -1.44
C TYR A 151 -4.69 -20.08 -2.10
N ALA A 152 -4.07 -21.08 -2.74
CA ALA A 152 -2.82 -20.88 -3.45
C ALA A 152 -2.99 -19.91 -4.62
N GLU A 153 -4.08 -20.03 -5.38
CA GLU A 153 -4.41 -19.15 -6.50
C GLU A 153 -4.66 -17.71 -6.04
N SER A 154 -5.44 -17.49 -4.98
CA SER A 154 -5.66 -16.16 -4.41
C SER A 154 -4.34 -15.46 -4.04
N VAL A 155 -3.44 -16.17 -3.37
CA VAL A 155 -2.10 -15.66 -3.02
C VAL A 155 -1.26 -15.36 -4.26
N VAL A 156 -1.27 -16.26 -5.24
CA VAL A 156 -0.50 -16.13 -6.49
C VAL A 156 -1.06 -15.02 -7.38
N LEU A 157 -2.36 -14.76 -7.31
CA LEU A 157 -3.02 -13.71 -8.06
C LEU A 157 -2.69 -12.34 -7.50
N HIS A 158 -2.84 -12.14 -6.19
CA HIS A 158 -2.84 -10.80 -5.59
C HIS A 158 -1.48 -10.33 -5.09
N LEU A 159 -0.63 -11.20 -4.54
CA LEU A 159 0.63 -10.74 -3.96
C LEU A 159 1.63 -10.21 -5.01
N PRO A 160 1.77 -10.81 -6.20
CA PRO A 160 2.61 -10.23 -7.24
C PRO A 160 2.13 -8.86 -7.72
N GLU A 161 0.82 -8.64 -7.80
CA GLU A 161 0.22 -7.36 -8.21
C GLU A 161 0.59 -6.25 -7.22
N ILE A 162 0.42 -6.51 -5.92
CA ILE A 162 0.84 -5.57 -4.87
C ILE A 162 2.35 -5.32 -4.97
N TYR A 163 3.17 -6.35 -5.25
CA TYR A 163 4.61 -6.17 -5.44
C TYR A 163 4.93 -5.26 -6.63
N GLY A 164 4.22 -5.44 -7.75
CA GLY A 164 4.33 -4.60 -8.94
C GLY A 164 3.98 -3.14 -8.63
N GLU A 165 2.81 -2.91 -8.04
CA GLU A 165 2.36 -1.56 -7.68
C GLU A 165 3.29 -0.88 -6.65
N THR A 166 3.78 -1.59 -5.62
CA THR A 166 4.76 -1.02 -4.67
C THR A 166 6.07 -0.60 -5.36
N THR A 167 6.44 -1.23 -6.47
CA THR A 167 7.60 -0.82 -7.25
C THR A 167 7.32 0.45 -8.06
N LYS A 168 6.12 0.57 -8.64
CA LYS A 168 5.65 1.77 -9.35
C LYS A 168 5.51 2.96 -8.40
N VAL A 169 4.87 2.79 -7.24
CA VAL A 169 4.75 3.81 -6.19
C VAL A 169 6.12 4.31 -5.76
N ARG A 170 7.07 3.40 -5.48
CA ARG A 170 8.42 3.81 -5.10
C ARG A 170 9.16 4.54 -6.21
N ALA A 171 8.94 4.19 -7.47
CA ALA A 171 9.49 4.93 -8.61
C ALA A 171 8.89 6.34 -8.72
N LEU A 172 7.57 6.47 -8.51
CA LEU A 172 6.87 7.76 -8.44
C LEU A 172 7.43 8.63 -7.30
N MET A 173 7.57 8.08 -6.10
CA MET A 173 8.09 8.81 -4.93
C MET A 173 9.52 9.34 -5.14
N ARG A 174 10.36 8.66 -5.93
CA ARG A 174 11.71 9.15 -6.28
C ARG A 174 11.71 10.36 -7.21
N LYS A 175 10.63 10.59 -7.97
CA LYS A 175 10.52 11.73 -8.91
C LYS A 175 10.17 13.04 -8.21
N ALA A 176 9.58 12.98 -7.01
CA ALA A 176 9.21 14.17 -6.22
C ALA A 176 9.62 14.03 -4.74
N PRO A 177 10.93 13.86 -4.45
CA PRO A 177 11.37 13.72 -3.07
C PRO A 177 11.29 15.08 -2.36
N TYR A 178 10.51 15.14 -1.27
CA TYR A 178 10.59 16.22 -0.26
C TYR A 178 10.33 17.64 -0.79
N SER A 179 9.28 17.82 -1.60
CA SER A 179 8.78 19.14 -1.97
C SER A 179 7.86 19.73 -0.89
N THR A 180 7.80 21.05 -0.80
CA THR A 180 6.80 21.76 0.04
C THR A 180 5.45 21.92 -0.67
N VAL A 181 5.44 21.72 -1.99
CA VAL A 181 4.25 21.76 -2.87
C VAL A 181 4.36 20.64 -3.90
N PHE A 182 3.32 19.82 -4.03
CA PHE A 182 3.30 18.68 -4.94
C PHE A 182 2.49 19.02 -6.19
N SER A 183 2.70 18.33 -7.30
CA SER A 183 1.74 18.44 -8.39
C SER A 183 0.46 17.67 -8.04
N ASP A 184 -0.69 18.21 -8.44
CA ASP A 184 -1.98 17.50 -8.39
C ASP A 184 -1.95 16.15 -9.13
N SER A 185 -1.24 16.09 -10.26
CA SER A 185 -0.98 14.86 -11.02
C SER A 185 -0.22 13.81 -10.20
N TYR A 186 0.77 14.22 -9.40
CA TYR A 186 1.55 13.31 -8.55
C TYR A 186 0.68 12.69 -7.45
N VAL A 187 -0.12 13.52 -6.76
CA VAL A 187 -1.02 13.07 -5.69
C VAL A 187 -2.07 12.11 -6.26
N SER A 188 -2.63 12.45 -7.41
CA SER A 188 -3.62 11.61 -8.11
C SER A 188 -3.03 10.26 -8.54
N GLU A 189 -1.82 10.26 -9.14
CA GLU A 189 -1.15 9.03 -9.53
C GLU A 189 -0.82 8.16 -8.31
N LEU A 190 -0.30 8.76 -7.24
CA LEU A 190 -0.04 8.04 -5.99
C LEU A 190 -1.32 7.39 -5.44
N LEU A 191 -2.43 8.13 -5.48
CA LEU A 191 -3.71 7.64 -4.98
C LEU A 191 -4.23 6.45 -5.77
N VAL A 192 -4.25 6.52 -7.11
CA VAL A 192 -4.68 5.42 -7.98
C VAL A 192 -3.83 4.17 -7.74
N ARG A 193 -2.52 4.33 -7.59
CA ARG A 193 -1.60 3.21 -7.33
C ARG A 193 -1.86 2.54 -5.98
N LEU A 194 -2.10 3.34 -4.94
CA LEU A 194 -2.46 2.82 -3.62
C LEU A 194 -3.86 2.20 -3.61
N GLU A 195 -4.80 2.72 -4.40
CA GLU A 195 -6.12 2.11 -4.60
C GLU A 195 -5.99 0.71 -5.20
N HIS A 196 -5.14 0.52 -6.23
CA HIS A 196 -4.87 -0.81 -6.78
C HIS A 196 -4.27 -1.77 -5.75
N ILE A 197 -3.35 -1.28 -4.91
CA ILE A 197 -2.79 -2.07 -3.81
C ILE A 197 -3.88 -2.45 -2.81
N ALA A 198 -4.71 -1.50 -2.38
CA ALA A 198 -5.80 -1.72 -1.45
C ALA A 198 -6.84 -2.70 -2.00
N HIS A 199 -7.15 -2.60 -3.29
CA HIS A 199 -8.01 -3.53 -4.00
C HIS A 199 -7.47 -4.96 -3.88
N HIS A 200 -6.24 -5.23 -4.31
CA HIS A 200 -5.65 -6.57 -4.21
C HIS A 200 -5.46 -7.05 -2.77
N ALA A 201 -5.14 -6.16 -1.83
CA ALA A 201 -5.05 -6.48 -0.42
C ALA A 201 -6.40 -6.96 0.13
N SER A 202 -7.50 -6.31 -0.27
CA SER A 202 -8.85 -6.69 0.17
C SER A 202 -9.28 -8.06 -0.35
N TYR A 203 -9.06 -8.37 -1.63
CA TYR A 203 -9.39 -9.69 -2.21
C TYR A 203 -8.53 -10.82 -1.64
N GLY A 204 -7.24 -10.57 -1.39
CA GLY A 204 -6.34 -11.56 -0.79
C GLY A 204 -6.52 -11.74 0.72
N ARG A 205 -7.29 -10.85 1.38
CA ARG A 205 -7.34 -10.75 2.85
C ARG A 205 -7.79 -12.04 3.52
N HIS A 206 -8.95 -12.58 3.13
CA HIS A 206 -9.51 -13.78 3.77
C HIS A 206 -8.60 -14.99 3.59
N ALA A 207 -7.98 -15.13 2.41
CA ALA A 207 -7.00 -16.18 2.19
C ALA A 207 -5.80 -16.05 3.15
N LEU A 208 -5.24 -14.84 3.29
CA LEU A 208 -4.14 -14.57 4.22
C LEU A 208 -4.54 -14.78 5.69
N GLU A 209 -5.76 -14.42 6.08
CA GLU A 209 -6.29 -14.64 7.43
C GLU A 209 -6.33 -16.13 7.76
N GLU A 210 -6.97 -16.96 6.93
CA GLU A 210 -7.04 -18.40 7.17
C GLU A 210 -5.67 -19.08 7.08
N LEU A 211 -4.81 -18.65 6.14
CA LEU A 211 -3.43 -19.16 6.04
C LEU A 211 -2.55 -18.73 7.20
N SER A 212 -2.89 -17.67 7.93
CA SER A 212 -2.12 -17.19 9.09
C SER A 212 -2.46 -17.89 10.40
N ARG A 213 -3.59 -18.59 10.47
CA ARG A 213 -4.02 -19.32 11.67
C ARG A 213 -3.28 -20.64 11.78
N GLU A 214 -2.48 -20.82 12.83
CA GLU A 214 -1.72 -22.06 13.04
C GLU A 214 -2.62 -23.31 13.13
N ASP A 215 -3.81 -23.19 13.71
CA ASP A 215 -4.77 -24.29 13.86
C ASP A 215 -5.21 -24.89 12.52
N ASN A 216 -5.35 -24.06 11.48
CA ASN A 216 -5.69 -24.50 10.13
C ASN A 216 -4.60 -25.35 9.48
N TRP A 217 -3.39 -25.38 10.05
CA TRP A 217 -2.29 -26.21 9.58
C TRP A 217 -2.02 -27.44 10.47
N SER A 218 -2.88 -27.68 11.44
CA SER A 218 -2.81 -28.85 12.32
C SER A 218 -3.70 -29.96 11.77
N VAL A 219 -3.15 -31.17 11.66
CA VAL A 219 -3.95 -32.35 11.37
C VAL A 219 -4.64 -32.71 12.68
N HIS A 220 -5.95 -32.52 12.78
CA HIS A 220 -6.72 -33.22 13.78
C HIS A 220 -6.77 -34.68 13.34
N SER A 221 -5.91 -35.51 13.92
CA SER A 221 -6.09 -36.96 13.87
C SER A 221 -7.43 -37.25 14.56
N GLN A 222 -8.47 -37.45 13.78
CA GLN A 222 -9.63 -38.21 14.24
C GLN A 222 -9.36 -39.69 13.99
#